data_AF-A0A6L8I689-F1
#
_entry.id   AF-A0A6L8I689-F1
#
_cell.length_a   1.000
_cell.length_b   1.000
_cell.length_c   1.000
_cell.angle_alpha   90.00
_cell.angle_beta   90.00
_cell.angle_gamma   90.00
#
_symmetry.space_group_name_H-M   'P 1'
#
loop_
_entity.id
_entity.type
_entity.pdbx_description
1 polymer ?
#
loop_
_entity_poly.entity_id
_entity_poly.type
_entity_poly.pdbx_seq_one_letter_code
_entity_poly.pdbx_strand_id
1 'polypeptide(L)'
;MAERARLTDALALAARPREREYAVHDSARQGFMLRVQPNGVRSWVSRFRRDGKPRRVTLGKPDAVKADQARAAALAFLAREKGGGSPVPLPASGPTLTKFAAEYVERRSPS
;
A
#
# COMPACT_ATOMS: atom_id res chain seq x y z
N MET A 1 4.03 0.70 -18.65
CA MET A 1 5.10 -0.05 -17.94
C MET A 1 4.94 0.20 -16.44
N ALA A 2 5.14 -0.80 -15.59
CA ALA A 2 5.05 -0.62 -14.15
C ALA A 2 6.32 0.09 -13.66
N GLU A 3 6.17 1.26 -13.05
CA GLU A 3 7.29 2.05 -12.53
C GLU A 3 7.91 1.32 -11.33
N ARG A 4 9.22 1.02 -11.42
CA ARG A 4 9.99 0.31 -10.38
C ARG A 4 11.12 1.22 -9.91
N ALA A 5 11.16 1.51 -8.62
CA ALA A 5 12.20 2.34 -8.01
C ALA A 5 12.48 1.85 -6.58
N ARG A 6 13.64 2.19 -6.03
CA ARG A 6 13.88 1.97 -4.60
C ARG A 6 13.03 2.98 -3.83
N LEU A 7 11.98 2.54 -3.16
CA LEU A 7 11.10 3.44 -2.44
C LEU A 7 11.81 3.95 -1.18
N THR A 8 11.84 5.27 -1.03
CA THR A 8 12.34 5.96 0.15
C THR A 8 11.27 6.93 0.64
N ASP A 9 11.40 7.40 1.87
CA ASP A 9 10.51 8.43 2.43
C ASP A 9 10.47 9.67 1.52
N ALA A 10 11.65 10.14 1.10
CA ALA A 10 11.79 11.28 0.21
C ALA A 10 11.08 11.06 -1.14
N LEU A 11 11.27 9.88 -1.77
CA LEU A 11 10.60 9.57 -3.03
C LEU A 11 9.08 9.50 -2.85
N ALA A 12 8.61 8.91 -1.76
CA ALA A 12 7.19 8.82 -1.50
C ALA A 12 6.54 10.17 -1.25
N LEU A 13 7.21 11.07 -0.52
CA LEU A 13 6.75 12.43 -0.29
C LEU A 13 6.86 13.31 -1.55
N ALA A 14 7.84 13.06 -2.42
CA ALA A 14 8.02 13.78 -3.68
C ALA A 14 7.06 13.31 -4.80
N ALA A 15 6.46 12.12 -4.66
CA ALA A 15 5.57 11.56 -5.66
C ALA A 15 4.37 12.50 -5.91
N ARG A 16 4.18 12.89 -7.18
CA ARG A 16 3.14 13.83 -7.60
C ARG A 16 1.89 13.09 -8.09
N PRO A 17 0.68 13.56 -7.76
CA PRO A 17 -0.54 13.02 -8.34
C PRO A 17 -0.51 13.14 -9.87
N ARG A 18 -1.11 12.16 -10.54
CA ARG A 18 -1.35 12.14 -12.00
C ARG A 18 -2.85 12.13 -12.23
N GLU A 19 -3.28 12.31 -13.49
CA GLU A 19 -4.70 12.24 -13.88
C GLU A 19 -5.36 10.92 -13.47
N ARG A 20 -4.58 9.83 -13.41
CA ARG A 20 -5.02 8.50 -13.00
C ARG A 20 -4.16 7.99 -11.86
N GLU A 21 -4.76 7.12 -11.04
CA GLU A 21 -4.02 6.39 -10.02
C GLU A 21 -2.85 5.63 -10.64
N TYR A 22 -1.71 5.68 -9.97
CA TYR A 22 -0.56 4.86 -10.33
C TYR A 22 0.12 4.27 -9.10
N ALA A 23 0.95 3.26 -9.36
CA ALA A 23 1.71 2.56 -8.35
C ALA A 23 3.19 2.53 -8.71
N VAL A 24 4.03 2.86 -7.75
CA VAL A 24 5.49 2.71 -7.85
C VAL A 24 5.89 1.48 -7.04
N HIS A 25 6.47 0.50 -7.70
CA HIS A 25 6.90 -0.75 -7.09
C HIS A 25 8.29 -0.60 -6.47
N ASP A 26 8.47 -1.13 -5.27
CA ASP A 26 9.77 -1.16 -4.62
C ASP A 26 10.69 -2.15 -5.33
N SER A 27 11.90 -1.70 -5.68
CA SER A 27 12.92 -2.58 -6.25
C SER A 27 13.54 -3.52 -5.20
N ALA A 28 13.58 -3.09 -3.94
CA ALA A 28 14.14 -3.88 -2.84
C ALA A 28 13.19 -4.99 -2.33
N ARG A 29 11.87 -4.85 -2.55
CA ARG A 29 10.88 -5.77 -1.99
C ARG A 29 9.72 -6.04 -2.93
N GLN A 30 9.68 -7.26 -3.49
CA GLN A 30 8.58 -7.73 -4.32
C GLN A 30 7.25 -7.65 -3.56
N GLY A 31 6.25 -7.03 -4.19
CA GLY A 31 4.91 -6.89 -3.61
C GLY A 31 4.71 -5.61 -2.81
N PHE A 32 5.78 -4.92 -2.37
CA PHE A 32 5.67 -3.62 -1.73
C PHE A 32 5.61 -2.50 -2.79
N MET A 33 4.71 -1.54 -2.60
CA MET A 33 4.48 -0.46 -3.55
C MET A 33 3.93 0.80 -2.86
N LEU A 34 4.20 1.95 -3.47
CA LEU A 34 3.54 3.21 -3.14
C LEU A 34 2.37 3.42 -4.12
N ARG A 35 1.16 3.57 -3.59
CA ARG A 35 -0.03 3.96 -4.36
C ARG A 35 -0.19 5.47 -4.28
N VAL A 36 -0.37 6.12 -5.43
CA VAL A 36 -0.59 7.57 -5.53
C VAL A 36 -1.91 7.80 -6.25
N GLN A 37 -2.84 8.46 -5.58
CA GLN A 37 -4.15 8.79 -6.11
C GLN A 37 -4.14 10.17 -6.81
N PRO A 38 -5.07 10.42 -7.76
CA PRO A 38 -5.20 11.73 -8.41
C PRO A 38 -5.46 12.88 -7.43
N ASN A 39 -6.08 12.59 -6.29
CA ASN A 39 -6.32 13.56 -5.22
C ASN A 39 -5.08 13.88 -4.37
N GLY A 40 -3.90 13.33 -4.69
CA GLY A 40 -2.65 13.53 -3.95
C GLY A 40 -2.46 12.61 -2.75
N VAL A 41 -3.42 11.74 -2.42
CA VAL A 41 -3.26 10.78 -1.33
C VAL A 41 -2.27 9.70 -1.73
N ARG A 42 -1.27 9.51 -0.87
CA ARG A 42 -0.21 8.50 -1.04
C ARG A 42 -0.33 7.46 0.05
N SER A 43 -0.11 6.20 -0.28
CA SER A 43 -0.21 5.12 0.70
C SER A 43 0.74 3.98 0.38
N TRP A 44 1.39 3.47 1.41
CA TRP A 44 2.14 2.23 1.34
C TRP A 44 1.18 1.06 1.20
N VAL A 45 1.41 0.21 0.21
CA VAL A 45 0.56 -0.96 -0.08
C VAL A 45 1.45 -2.18 -0.29
N SER A 46 1.05 -3.32 0.28
CA SER A 46 1.67 -4.62 0.00
C SER A 46 0.68 -5.52 -0.75
N ARG A 47 1.15 -6.19 -1.80
CA ARG A 47 0.44 -7.23 -2.54
C ARG A 47 0.83 -8.59 -1.99
N PHE A 48 -0.18 -9.41 -1.76
CA PHE A 48 -0.02 -10.78 -1.30
C PHE A 48 -1.01 -11.70 -2.01
N ARG A 49 -0.86 -13.01 -1.82
CA ARG A 49 -1.83 -13.99 -2.28
C ARG A 49 -2.36 -14.75 -1.08
N ARG A 50 -3.68 -14.94 -1.05
CA ARG A 50 -4.39 -15.77 -0.08
C ARG A 50 -5.35 -16.66 -0.86
N ASP A 51 -5.29 -17.97 -0.64
CA ASP A 51 -6.08 -18.97 -1.36
C ASP A 51 -5.94 -18.85 -2.89
N GLY A 52 -4.71 -18.62 -3.37
CA GLY A 52 -4.40 -18.38 -4.79
C GLY A 52 -4.87 -17.03 -5.35
N LYS A 53 -5.69 -16.27 -4.62
CA LYS A 53 -6.27 -15.00 -5.06
C LYS A 53 -5.35 -13.83 -4.71
N PRO A 54 -5.05 -12.91 -5.65
CA PRO A 54 -4.27 -11.72 -5.37
C PRO A 54 -5.06 -10.76 -4.49
N ARG A 55 -4.43 -10.30 -3.40
CA ARG A 55 -4.95 -9.34 -2.43
C ARG A 55 -3.95 -8.21 -2.23
N ARG A 56 -4.42 -7.12 -1.63
CA ARG A 56 -3.61 -5.96 -1.24
C ARG A 56 -3.86 -5.66 0.23
N VAL A 57 -2.93 -4.98 0.88
CA VAL A 57 -3.13 -4.40 2.22
C VAL A 57 -2.47 -3.03 2.26
N THR A 58 -3.16 -2.03 2.82
CA THR A 58 -2.62 -0.69 3.04
C THR A 58 -1.91 -0.67 4.39
N LEU A 59 -0.67 -0.17 4.40
CA LEU A 59 0.22 -0.16 5.56
C LEU A 59 0.38 1.23 6.19
N GLY A 60 -0.29 2.23 5.63
CA GLY A 60 -0.31 3.61 6.12
C GLY A 60 0.07 4.64 5.05
N LYS A 61 0.04 5.91 5.42
CA LYS A 61 0.48 7.03 4.57
C LYS A 61 1.96 7.33 4.81
N PRO A 62 2.72 7.75 3.78
CA PRO A 62 4.12 8.13 3.95
C PRO A 62 4.33 9.32 4.89
N ASP A 63 3.30 10.15 5.10
CA ASP A 63 3.36 11.26 6.05
C ASP A 63 3.38 10.80 7.53
N ALA A 64 2.87 9.58 7.81
CA ALA A 64 2.76 9.03 9.16
C ALA A 64 3.63 7.78 9.39
N VAL A 65 4.00 7.07 8.32
CA VAL A 65 4.73 5.80 8.38
C VAL A 65 5.92 5.88 7.45
N LYS A 66 7.12 5.66 8.00
CA LYS A 66 8.35 5.61 7.20
C LYS A 66 8.38 4.35 6.32
N ALA A 67 9.06 4.42 5.19
CA ALA A 67 9.22 3.35 4.21
C ALA A 67 9.77 2.07 4.86
N ASP A 68 10.76 2.19 5.75
CA ASP A 68 11.33 1.03 6.44
C ASP A 68 10.36 0.41 7.45
N GLN A 69 9.58 1.23 8.16
CA GLN A 69 8.50 0.75 9.04
C GLN A 69 7.41 0.06 8.23
N ALA A 70 7.02 0.64 7.09
CA ALA A 70 6.05 0.06 6.18
C ALA A 70 6.56 -1.26 5.57
N ARG A 71 7.84 -1.34 5.21
CA ARG A 71 8.48 -2.59 4.76
C ARG A 71 8.47 -3.65 5.85
N ALA A 72 8.78 -3.31 7.10
CA ALA A 72 8.74 -4.23 8.22
C ALA A 72 7.30 -4.72 8.48
N ALA A 73 6.32 -3.81 8.46
CA ALA A 73 4.90 -4.15 8.58
C ALA A 73 4.42 -5.07 7.43
N ALA A 74 4.87 -4.82 6.20
CA ALA A 74 4.60 -5.69 5.05
C ALA A 74 5.13 -7.12 5.27
N LEU A 75 6.37 -7.24 5.78
CA LEU A 75 6.96 -8.54 6.10
C LEU A 75 6.16 -9.27 7.17
N ALA A 76 5.88 -8.59 8.28
CA ALA A 76 5.13 -9.15 9.39
C ALA A 76 3.75 -9.61 8.94
N PHE A 77 3.04 -8.81 8.13
CA PHE A 77 1.75 -9.19 7.56
C PHE A 77 1.86 -10.44 6.67
N LEU A 78 2.86 -10.51 5.79
CA LEU A 78 3.08 -11.67 4.93
C LEU A 78 3.42 -12.93 5.75
N ALA A 79 4.21 -12.81 6.82
CA ALA A 79 4.52 -13.91 7.72
C ALA A 79 3.27 -14.42 8.45
N ARG A 80 2.39 -13.50 8.89
CA ARG A 80 1.09 -13.83 9.51
C ARG A 80 0.20 -14.63 8.56
N GLU A 81 0.02 -14.15 7.34
CA GLU A 81 -0.82 -14.83 6.34
C GLU A 81 -0.25 -16.18 5.89
N LYS A 82 1.07 -16.40 6.00
CA LYS A 82 1.73 -17.66 5.60
C LYS A 82 1.85 -18.70 6.73
N GLY A 83 1.86 -18.32 8.00
CA GLY A 83 2.27 -19.26 9.05
C GLY A 83 2.09 -18.82 10.51
N GLY A 84 1.15 -17.93 10.84
CA GLY A 84 0.78 -17.68 12.24
C GLY A 84 1.82 -16.89 13.07
N GLY A 85 2.53 -15.93 12.48
CA GLY A 85 3.48 -15.06 13.19
C GLY A 85 2.84 -14.05 14.15
N SER A 86 3.60 -13.65 15.19
CA SER A 86 3.18 -12.73 16.27
C SER A 86 2.76 -11.32 15.80
N PRO A 87 1.90 -10.61 16.56
CA PRO A 87 1.32 -9.35 16.13
C PRO A 87 2.35 -8.22 16.19
N VAL A 88 2.53 -7.51 15.07
CA VAL A 88 3.09 -6.16 15.08
C VAL A 88 1.92 -5.19 15.06
N PRO A 89 1.88 -4.17 15.94
CA PRO A 89 0.86 -3.15 15.87
C PRO A 89 0.97 -2.45 14.50
N LEU A 90 -0.06 -2.61 13.67
CA LEU A 90 -0.23 -1.71 12.53
C LEU A 90 -0.52 -0.32 13.12
N PRO A 91 0.16 0.75 12.67
CA PRO A 91 -0.14 2.08 13.15
C PRO A 91 -1.63 2.37 12.94
N ALA A 92 -2.31 2.78 14.00
CA ALA A 92 -3.75 3.08 14.03
C ALA A 92 -4.05 4.37 13.23
N SER A 93 -3.84 4.34 11.91
CA SER A 93 -4.35 5.37 11.01
C SER A 93 -4.37 4.83 9.58
N GLY A 94 -5.41 4.05 9.29
CA GLY A 94 -5.65 3.52 7.96
C GLY A 94 -6.64 2.38 8.01
N PRO A 95 -7.89 2.54 7.55
CA PRO A 95 -8.86 1.45 7.53
C PRO A 95 -8.29 0.22 6.83
N THR A 96 -8.28 -0.90 7.55
CA THR A 96 -7.96 -2.25 7.09
C THR A 96 -8.62 -2.51 5.74
N LEU A 97 -7.89 -3.15 4.83
CA LEU A 97 -8.26 -3.35 3.43
C LEU A 97 -9.39 -4.38 3.21
N THR A 98 -10.48 -4.26 3.96
CA THR A 98 -11.77 -4.90 3.65
C THR A 98 -12.80 -3.88 3.15
N LYS A 99 -12.59 -2.57 3.35
CA LYS A 99 -13.52 -1.52 2.89
C LYS A 99 -13.09 -0.63 1.72
N PHE A 100 -11.85 -0.71 1.22
CA PHE A 100 -11.38 0.20 0.16
C PHE A 100 -11.43 -0.35 -1.28
N ALA A 101 -11.95 -1.56 -1.50
CA ALA A 101 -12.22 -2.09 -2.84
C ALA A 101 -13.73 -2.24 -3.15
N ALA A 102 -14.60 -2.20 -2.13
CA ALA A 102 -16.06 -2.31 -2.31
C ALA A 102 -16.81 -0.99 -2.06
N GLU A 103 -16.22 -0.01 -1.37
CA GLU A 103 -16.90 1.24 -0.99
C GLU A 103 -16.27 2.47 -1.68
N TYR A 104 -15.92 2.35 -2.97
CA TYR A 104 -15.53 3.49 -3.80
C TYR A 104 -16.03 3.40 -5.25
N VAL A 105 -17.07 2.60 -5.49
CA VAL A 105 -17.86 2.67 -6.73
C VAL A 105 -19.10 3.56 -6.56
N GLU A 106 -19.50 3.89 -5.33
CA GLU A 106 -20.83 4.48 -5.06
C GLU A 106 -20.88 6.03 -4.88
N ARG A 107 -19.78 6.79 -5.04
CA ARG A 107 -19.85 8.25 -4.76
C ARG A 107 -19.30 9.18 -5.84
N ARG A 108 -18.85 8.67 -6.99
CA ARG A 108 -18.45 9.59 -8.07
C ARG A 108 -18.50 8.99 -9.46
N SER A 109 -19.64 8.39 -9.80
CA SER A 109 -20.11 8.40 -11.18
C SER A 109 -20.98 9.66 -11.36
N PRO A 110 -20.51 10.77 -11.94
CA PRO A 110 -21.36 11.51 -12.84
C PRO A 110 -21.29 10.86 -14.23
N SER A 111 -22.46 10.82 -14.87
CA SER A 111 -22.78 10.28 -16.20
C SER A 111 -21.75 10.50 -17.30
#